data_AF-A0A7Y2ETM7-F1
#
_entry.id   AF-A0A7Y2ETM7-F1
#
_cell.length_a   1.000
_cell.length_b   1.000
_cell.length_c   1.000
_cell.angle_alpha   90.00
_cell.angle_beta   90.00
_cell.angle_gamma   90.00
#
_symmetry.space_group_name_H-M   'P 1'
#
loop_
_entity.id
_entity.type
_entity.pdbx_description
1 polymer ?
#
loop_
_entity_poly.entity_id
_entity_poly.type
_entity_poly.pdbx_seq_one_letter_code
_entity_poly.pdbx_strand_id
1 'polypeptide(L)'
;MHSLTARLIILLATITLTACSDSKSTTSDGETPINDPQNGEQPTGPVIGDSPGSDHGVLNQGNAHTVILQAFEVLTGRAYDRRLVAFPYTQAVELDERVRYLSRDCQNEGAVVQTQSTNDGRFTIDSFYSDCQIGGDVLNGRVLFDEDIYYGDFKRSFTDNFSVTFPPGGRMEVTGTYEYSPSLTGERKFAVNNFDYHFTYSGGRLTILNADTDRSIFLDGTLPYGKDSIGYMTGSFTMITPVLNGSPVDVAVTENFTNLENRSQITYEWGRMTISADDSEITVDANTGDLQTVEISVTTPDGITTSRIEDWSSWYNALSFEPAWLAEQEPIPAPGGNGTIIYTNNYKEILAEVFGVYTGDHFAPEILDLPGYPLPDFPDGFLDSNASGYGEMITQQCANGGSAVFTPYKIGYQIVSSGWQSVFTNCGYNGSLYNGSFETRQERGNSRNWSLDGLSIESEGADTRFSGSISYIPRPYGFTQQYSLFDVNYSSNESGNPALLHGATLTFDHVRGIRAIISGGFTLKSKVTQNVNVNVTTADPLLSDLRIADESDAPPVTYFRSGLLVVDAGDNNLLWVNAATNDGNTFSVTIFQPDVEPVQLIENWQDWHQQLAWHDDLLMR
;
A
#
# COMPACT_ATOMS: atom_id res chain seq x y z
N MET A 1 -35.98 -26.38 39.96
CA MET A 1 -37.40 -26.69 39.71
C MET A 1 -38.03 -25.52 38.96
N HIS A 2 -38.17 -25.62 37.65
CA HIS A 2 -39.29 -25.15 36.81
C HIS A 2 -38.80 -25.24 35.36
N SER A 3 -39.38 -26.19 34.64
CA SER A 3 -39.14 -26.50 33.23
C SER A 3 -40.34 -25.97 32.45
N LEU A 4 -40.12 -25.27 31.33
CA LEU A 4 -41.15 -25.10 30.31
C LEU A 4 -40.52 -25.07 28.91
N THR A 5 -40.75 -26.19 28.25
CA THR A 5 -40.72 -26.53 26.83
C THR A 5 -41.39 -25.50 25.91
N ALA A 6 -40.82 -25.29 24.72
CA ALA A 6 -41.56 -24.97 23.50
C ALA A 6 -40.94 -25.70 22.31
N ARG A 7 -41.76 -26.48 21.61
CA ARG A 7 -41.43 -27.28 20.42
C ARG A 7 -41.71 -26.46 19.15
N LEU A 8 -40.78 -26.55 18.22
CA LEU A 8 -40.81 -26.06 16.84
C LEU A 8 -41.71 -26.98 15.97
N ILE A 9 -42.59 -26.39 15.17
CA ILE A 9 -43.38 -27.08 14.13
C ILE A 9 -42.77 -26.75 12.77
N ILE A 10 -42.37 -27.80 12.04
CA ILE A 10 -41.82 -27.79 10.69
C ILE A 10 -42.98 -27.85 9.69
N LEU A 11 -42.95 -27.00 8.65
CA LEU A 11 -43.76 -27.16 7.44
C LEU A 11 -42.81 -27.30 6.24
N LEU A 12 -42.75 -28.51 5.68
CA LEU A 12 -42.05 -28.85 4.43
C LEU A 12 -43.00 -28.65 3.25
N ALA A 13 -42.59 -27.85 2.27
CA ALA A 13 -43.22 -27.80 0.96
C ALA A 13 -42.24 -28.37 -0.08
N THR A 14 -42.58 -29.56 -0.57
CA THR A 14 -41.90 -30.31 -1.63
C THR A 14 -42.31 -29.73 -2.98
N ILE A 15 -41.35 -29.32 -3.82
CA ILE A 15 -41.57 -29.05 -5.24
C ILE A 15 -40.84 -30.12 -6.05
N THR A 16 -41.65 -30.98 -6.68
CA THR A 16 -41.29 -31.93 -7.73
C THR A 16 -40.93 -31.20 -9.01
N LEU A 17 -39.74 -31.47 -9.57
CA LEU A 17 -39.41 -31.15 -10.96
C LEU A 17 -39.42 -32.42 -11.80
N THR A 18 -40.29 -32.39 -12.81
CA THR A 18 -40.56 -33.45 -13.77
C THR A 18 -39.49 -33.46 -14.86
N ALA A 19 -38.98 -34.64 -15.16
CA ALA A 19 -38.08 -34.91 -16.27
C ALA A 19 -38.75 -34.66 -17.64
N CYS A 20 -37.98 -34.17 -18.61
CA CYS A 20 -38.22 -34.39 -20.02
C CYS A 20 -36.92 -34.83 -20.70
N SER A 21 -37.09 -35.85 -21.53
CA SER A 21 -36.11 -36.74 -22.14
C SER A 21 -35.60 -36.26 -23.49
N ASP A 22 -34.38 -36.69 -23.80
CA ASP A 22 -33.85 -37.14 -25.09
C ASP A 22 -33.86 -36.21 -26.32
N SER A 23 -32.66 -35.97 -26.87
CA SER A 23 -32.26 -36.70 -28.10
C SER A 23 -30.75 -36.62 -28.37
N LYS A 24 -30.19 -37.80 -28.67
CA LYS A 24 -28.87 -38.01 -29.27
C LYS A 24 -28.92 -37.67 -30.77
N SER A 25 -27.84 -37.13 -31.31
CA SER A 25 -27.39 -37.44 -32.66
C SER A 25 -25.90 -37.15 -32.82
N THR A 26 -25.22 -38.12 -33.40
CA THR A 26 -23.77 -38.37 -33.50
C THR A 26 -23.11 -37.77 -34.74
N THR A 27 -21.78 -37.58 -34.61
CA THR A 27 -20.69 -37.73 -35.60
C THR A 27 -20.58 -36.77 -36.79
N SER A 28 -19.44 -36.07 -36.90
CA SER A 28 -18.31 -36.53 -37.73
C SER A 28 -17.03 -35.72 -37.50
N ASP A 29 -15.91 -36.42 -37.53
CA ASP A 29 -14.53 -36.01 -37.31
C ASP A 29 -13.99 -34.95 -38.29
N GLY A 30 -12.99 -34.18 -37.84
CA GLY A 30 -12.23 -33.22 -38.65
C GLY A 30 -11.08 -32.53 -37.91
N GLU A 31 -10.02 -33.29 -37.64
CA GLU A 31 -8.57 -32.94 -37.60
C GLU A 31 -8.04 -31.49 -37.34
N THR A 32 -7.09 -31.44 -36.38
CA THR A 32 -5.84 -30.60 -36.27
C THR A 32 -5.91 -29.24 -35.54
N PRO A 33 -4.76 -28.72 -35.03
CA PRO A 33 -4.47 -28.55 -33.61
C PRO A 33 -4.74 -27.12 -33.11
N ILE A 34 -5.26 -27.00 -31.90
CA ILE A 34 -5.33 -25.71 -31.20
C ILE A 34 -3.92 -25.40 -30.68
N ASN A 35 -3.21 -24.53 -31.40
CA ASN A 35 -2.18 -23.71 -30.79
C ASN A 35 -2.89 -22.74 -29.85
N ASP A 36 -2.64 -22.93 -28.56
CA ASP A 36 -3.02 -22.03 -27.48
C ASP A 36 -1.86 -21.05 -27.25
N PRO A 37 -1.98 -19.76 -27.60
CA PRO A 37 -1.10 -18.75 -27.07
C PRO A 37 -1.72 -18.18 -25.80
N GLN A 38 -1.11 -18.55 -24.67
CA GLN A 38 -1.18 -17.80 -23.41
C GLN A 38 -0.84 -16.33 -23.69
N ASN A 39 -1.85 -15.46 -23.63
CA ASN A 39 -1.66 -14.02 -23.53
C ASN A 39 -2.14 -13.61 -22.13
N GLY A 40 -1.20 -13.44 -21.21
CA GLY A 40 -1.40 -12.59 -20.04
C GLY A 40 -1.48 -11.15 -20.52
N GLU A 41 -2.55 -10.46 -20.18
CA GLU A 41 -2.75 -9.06 -20.53
C GLU A 41 -1.66 -8.20 -19.89
N GLN A 42 -1.18 -7.25 -20.69
CA GLN A 42 0.00 -6.41 -20.47
C GLN A 42 -0.40 -5.10 -19.79
N PRO A 43 0.58 -4.33 -19.26
CA PRO A 43 0.33 -3.00 -18.70
C PRO A 43 -0.53 -2.17 -19.65
N THR A 44 -1.65 -1.67 -19.15
CA THR A 44 -2.38 -0.61 -19.84
C THR A 44 -1.52 0.63 -19.76
N GLY A 45 -0.64 0.78 -20.75
CA GLY A 45 -0.11 2.08 -21.09
C GLY A 45 -1.25 3.09 -21.27
N PRO A 46 -0.93 4.39 -21.30
CA PRO A 46 -1.93 5.46 -21.38
C PRO A 46 -2.99 5.08 -22.41
N VAL A 47 -4.26 5.02 -21.99
CA VAL A 47 -5.39 4.55 -22.80
C VAL A 47 -5.39 5.29 -24.13
N ILE A 48 -4.95 4.60 -25.18
CA ILE A 48 -4.91 5.13 -26.54
C ILE A 48 -6.33 5.01 -27.09
N GLY A 49 -7.11 6.09 -27.00
CA GLY A 49 -8.38 6.17 -27.70
C GLY A 49 -8.16 6.08 -29.22
N ASP A 50 -8.96 5.27 -29.90
CA ASP A 50 -8.96 5.16 -31.36
C ASP A 50 -9.17 6.53 -32.01
N SER A 51 -8.22 6.91 -32.86
CA SER A 51 -8.04 8.26 -33.41
C SER A 51 -9.11 8.66 -34.45
N PRO A 52 -9.65 9.89 -34.40
CA PRO A 52 -10.21 10.57 -35.56
C PRO A 52 -9.27 11.67 -36.07
N GLY A 53 -8.86 11.57 -37.34
CA GLY A 53 -8.42 12.73 -38.16
C GLY A 53 -6.92 12.90 -38.41
N SER A 54 -6.57 13.29 -39.64
CA SER A 54 -5.23 13.35 -40.26
C SER A 54 -4.28 14.49 -39.80
N ASP A 55 -4.59 15.18 -38.70
CA ASP A 55 -3.74 16.28 -38.21
C ASP A 55 -2.72 15.73 -37.20
N HIS A 56 -1.77 14.97 -37.74
CA HIS A 56 -0.66 14.42 -36.96
C HIS A 56 0.19 15.57 -36.39
N GLY A 57 0.26 15.67 -35.05
CA GLY A 57 1.11 16.63 -34.33
C GLY A 57 0.39 17.87 -33.78
N VAL A 58 -0.84 18.15 -34.23
CA VAL A 58 -1.57 19.36 -33.83
C VAL A 58 -2.42 19.13 -32.57
N LEU A 59 -2.26 19.99 -31.57
CA LEU A 59 -3.14 20.07 -30.41
C LEU A 59 -4.51 20.62 -30.84
N ASN A 60 -5.57 19.93 -30.43
CA ASN A 60 -6.94 20.30 -30.74
C ASN A 60 -7.87 19.89 -29.59
N GLN A 61 -9.13 20.29 -29.68
CA GLN A 61 -10.13 19.99 -28.64
C GLN A 61 -10.30 18.48 -28.36
N GLY A 62 -10.09 17.62 -29.37
CA GLY A 62 -10.26 16.18 -29.27
C GLY A 62 -9.13 15.46 -28.53
N ASN A 63 -7.90 15.97 -28.56
CA ASN A 63 -6.76 15.38 -27.85
C ASN A 63 -6.33 16.15 -26.59
N ALA A 64 -6.85 17.36 -26.37
CA ALA A 64 -6.43 18.21 -25.27
C ALA A 64 -6.53 17.54 -23.90
N HIS A 65 -7.63 16.83 -23.61
CA HIS A 65 -7.82 16.20 -22.31
C HIS A 65 -6.75 15.13 -22.02
N THR A 66 -6.47 14.24 -22.97
CA THR A 66 -5.45 13.19 -22.83
C THR A 66 -4.04 13.78 -22.69
N VAL A 67 -3.71 14.82 -23.44
CA VAL A 67 -2.39 15.48 -23.37
C VAL A 67 -2.21 16.18 -22.00
N ILE A 68 -3.25 16.84 -21.47
CA ILE A 68 -3.21 17.45 -20.14
C ILE A 68 -3.03 16.38 -19.05
N LEU A 69 -3.75 15.25 -19.13
CA LEU A 69 -3.59 14.14 -18.17
C LEU A 69 -2.14 13.67 -18.12
N GLN A 70 -1.53 13.41 -19.28
CA GLN A 70 -0.13 13.00 -19.35
C GLN A 70 0.82 14.06 -18.79
N ALA A 71 0.57 15.34 -19.09
CA ALA A 71 1.38 16.43 -18.54
C ALA A 71 1.31 16.48 -17.00
N PHE A 72 0.11 16.31 -16.43
CA PHE A 72 -0.05 16.22 -14.98
C PHE A 72 0.63 14.99 -14.40
N GLU A 73 0.52 13.82 -15.03
CA GLU A 73 1.21 12.59 -14.57
C GLU A 73 2.74 12.77 -14.53
N VAL A 74 3.33 13.53 -15.46
CA VAL A 74 4.76 13.87 -15.42
C VAL A 74 5.07 14.82 -14.27
N LEU A 75 4.27 15.88 -14.09
CA LEU A 75 4.43 16.86 -13.01
C LEU A 75 4.26 16.24 -11.60
N THR A 76 3.44 15.21 -11.48
CA THR A 76 3.13 14.53 -10.21
C THR A 76 3.98 13.30 -9.94
N GLY A 77 4.77 12.87 -10.91
CA GLY A 77 5.63 11.70 -10.80
C GLY A 77 4.96 10.36 -11.15
N ARG A 78 3.66 10.38 -11.51
CA ARG A 78 2.89 9.18 -11.87
C ARG A 78 3.31 8.56 -13.19
N ALA A 79 3.86 9.35 -14.12
CA ALA A 79 4.30 8.88 -15.43
C ALA A 79 5.56 8.00 -15.38
N TYR A 80 6.26 7.95 -14.25
CA TYR A 80 7.53 7.23 -14.12
C TYR A 80 7.36 5.82 -13.54
N ASP A 81 8.17 4.87 -14.02
CA ASP A 81 8.13 3.48 -13.59
C ASP A 81 8.58 3.31 -12.14
N ARG A 82 7.91 2.41 -11.43
CA ARG A 82 8.15 2.11 -10.01
C ARG A 82 9.58 1.76 -9.65
N ARG A 83 10.34 1.24 -10.60
CA ARG A 83 11.74 0.87 -10.39
C ARG A 83 12.58 2.06 -9.95
N LEU A 84 12.25 3.30 -10.36
CA LEU A 84 12.94 4.48 -9.86
C LEU A 84 12.89 4.62 -8.34
N VAL A 85 11.79 4.17 -7.72
CA VAL A 85 11.63 4.20 -6.27
C VAL A 85 12.23 2.97 -5.59
N ALA A 86 12.34 1.85 -6.31
CA ALA A 86 12.89 0.61 -5.78
C ALA A 86 14.43 0.58 -5.68
N PHE A 87 15.15 1.50 -6.33
CA PHE A 87 16.62 1.50 -6.31
C PHE A 87 17.21 2.08 -5.02
N PRO A 88 18.39 1.60 -4.59
CA PRO A 88 19.05 0.37 -5.04
C PRO A 88 18.33 -0.88 -4.49
N TYR A 89 18.34 -2.00 -5.23
CA TYR A 89 17.73 -3.30 -4.82
C TYR A 89 18.39 -3.97 -3.61
N THR A 90 19.21 -3.26 -2.84
CA THR A 90 20.03 -3.86 -1.80
C THR A 90 19.46 -3.60 -0.42
N GLN A 91 19.31 -4.65 0.36
CA GLN A 91 19.03 -4.56 1.79
C GLN A 91 20.05 -3.65 2.47
N ALA A 92 19.56 -2.64 3.19
CA ALA A 92 20.38 -1.89 4.13
C ALA A 92 20.96 -2.89 5.14
N VAL A 93 22.28 -3.04 5.15
CA VAL A 93 22.97 -3.84 6.16
C VAL A 93 23.29 -2.88 7.29
N GLU A 94 23.01 -3.25 8.55
CA GLU A 94 23.42 -2.45 9.71
C GLU A 94 24.90 -2.06 9.58
N LEU A 95 25.16 -0.76 9.65
CA LEU A 95 26.49 -0.19 9.48
C LEU A 95 27.14 0.04 10.85
N ASP A 96 28.10 -0.81 11.20
CA ASP A 96 29.02 -0.57 12.32
C ASP A 96 30.11 0.47 11.97
N GLU A 97 30.31 0.76 10.68
CA GLU A 97 31.37 1.64 10.15
C GLU A 97 30.79 2.79 9.31
N ARG A 98 31.42 3.98 9.38
CA ARG A 98 30.96 5.21 8.67
C ARG A 98 30.96 5.11 7.15
N VAL A 99 31.84 4.29 6.57
CA VAL A 99 31.94 4.08 5.12
C VAL A 99 32.22 2.62 4.85
N ARG A 100 31.46 1.99 3.95
CA ARG A 100 31.65 0.60 3.54
C ARG A 100 31.71 0.47 2.03
N TYR A 101 32.64 -0.33 1.56
CA TYR A 101 32.75 -0.72 0.16
C TYR A 101 32.25 -2.15 -0.01
N LEU A 102 31.32 -2.36 -0.93
CA LEU A 102 30.76 -3.67 -1.26
C LEU A 102 30.93 -3.92 -2.76
N SER A 103 31.41 -5.10 -3.11
CA SER A 103 31.43 -5.58 -4.49
C SER A 103 30.70 -6.92 -4.50
N ARG A 104 29.74 -7.10 -5.40
CA ARG A 104 28.97 -8.34 -5.53
C ARG A 104 28.85 -8.71 -7.00
N ASP A 105 28.98 -10.01 -7.27
CA ASP A 105 28.67 -10.58 -8.57
C ASP A 105 27.14 -10.75 -8.69
N CYS A 106 26.62 -10.51 -9.89
CA CYS A 106 25.19 -10.59 -10.21
C CYS A 106 24.85 -11.94 -10.86
N GLN A 107 23.55 -12.21 -11.09
CA GLN A 107 23.09 -13.53 -11.55
C GLN A 107 23.62 -13.94 -12.93
N ASN A 108 23.96 -12.95 -13.78
CA ASN A 108 24.44 -13.10 -15.15
C ASN A 108 25.95 -12.82 -15.31
N GLU A 109 26.76 -13.03 -14.27
CA GLU A 109 28.20 -12.71 -14.27
C GLU A 109 28.52 -11.20 -14.35
N GLY A 110 27.50 -10.33 -14.38
CA GLY A 110 27.66 -8.90 -14.17
C GLY A 110 28.10 -8.57 -12.73
N ALA A 111 28.28 -7.29 -12.43
CA ALA A 111 28.71 -6.86 -11.10
C ALA A 111 28.03 -5.58 -10.65
N VAL A 112 27.93 -5.42 -9.33
CA VAL A 112 27.59 -4.16 -8.67
C VAL A 112 28.67 -3.79 -7.67
N VAL A 113 29.13 -2.55 -7.75
CA VAL A 113 30.02 -1.93 -6.76
C VAL A 113 29.23 -0.87 -6.02
N GLN A 114 29.18 -0.96 -4.69
CA GLN A 114 28.48 -0.01 -3.84
C GLN A 114 29.42 0.62 -2.82
N THR A 115 29.30 1.93 -2.64
CA THR A 115 29.87 2.65 -1.51
C THR A 115 28.74 3.16 -0.64
N GLN A 116 28.66 2.70 0.59
CA GLN A 116 27.67 3.11 1.57
C GLN A 116 28.33 4.07 2.56
N SER A 117 27.67 5.16 2.92
CA SER A 117 28.16 6.07 3.97
C SER A 117 27.04 6.62 4.83
N THR A 118 27.33 6.83 6.12
CA THR A 118 26.45 7.51 7.07
C THR A 118 27.16 8.75 7.61
N ASN A 119 26.60 9.93 7.34
CA ASN A 119 27.12 11.20 7.85
C ASN A 119 25.96 12.09 8.30
N ASP A 120 26.01 12.55 9.54
CA ASP A 120 25.09 13.57 10.09
C ASP A 120 23.59 13.26 9.87
N GLY A 121 23.18 12.00 10.07
CA GLY A 121 21.77 11.58 9.91
C GLY A 121 21.36 11.26 8.47
N ARG A 122 22.29 11.40 7.51
CA ARG A 122 22.06 11.04 6.11
C ARG A 122 22.74 9.72 5.78
N PHE A 123 22.03 8.87 5.06
CA PHE A 123 22.49 7.60 4.53
C PHE A 123 22.62 7.70 3.02
N THR A 124 23.82 7.46 2.51
CA THR A 124 24.08 7.51 1.07
C THR A 124 24.54 6.15 0.56
N ILE A 125 24.00 5.70 -0.57
CA ILE A 125 24.49 4.54 -1.32
C ILE A 125 24.83 4.98 -2.74
N ASP A 126 26.10 4.92 -3.09
CA ASP A 126 26.58 5.10 -4.46
C ASP A 126 26.78 3.74 -5.12
N SER A 127 25.90 3.35 -6.05
CA SER A 127 25.93 2.06 -6.72
C SER A 127 26.28 2.20 -8.19
N PHE A 128 27.28 1.45 -8.64
CA PHE A 128 27.67 1.30 -10.04
C PHE A 128 27.37 -0.13 -10.50
N TYR A 129 26.48 -0.27 -11.47
CA TYR A 129 26.07 -1.54 -12.07
C TYR A 129 26.74 -1.72 -13.43
N SER A 130 27.31 -2.91 -13.65
CA SER A 130 27.87 -3.32 -14.93
C SER A 130 27.18 -4.61 -15.37
N ASP A 131 26.18 -4.45 -16.24
CA ASP A 131 25.36 -5.56 -16.77
C ASP A 131 24.84 -6.48 -15.66
N CYS A 132 24.33 -5.91 -14.58
CA CYS A 132 24.01 -6.66 -13.36
C CYS A 132 22.57 -7.16 -13.39
N GLN A 133 22.36 -8.48 -13.45
CA GLN A 133 21.05 -9.09 -13.33
C GLN A 133 20.62 -9.26 -11.86
N ILE A 134 19.47 -8.67 -11.53
CA ILE A 134 18.78 -8.80 -10.23
C ILE A 134 17.33 -9.23 -10.50
N GLY A 135 17.06 -10.52 -10.33
CA GLY A 135 15.75 -11.09 -10.67
C GLY A 135 15.53 -11.10 -12.18
N GLY A 136 14.42 -10.54 -12.64
CA GLY A 136 14.14 -10.37 -14.07
C GLY A 136 14.90 -9.21 -14.71
N ASP A 137 15.39 -8.26 -13.92
CA ASP A 137 15.88 -6.98 -14.43
C ASP A 137 17.40 -7.02 -14.63
N VAL A 138 17.88 -6.40 -15.71
CA VAL A 138 19.31 -6.22 -16.02
C VAL A 138 19.64 -4.74 -15.97
N LEU A 139 20.50 -4.36 -15.03
CA LEU A 139 20.83 -2.98 -14.72
C LEU A 139 22.23 -2.61 -15.26
N ASN A 140 22.37 -1.38 -15.74
CA ASN A 140 23.66 -0.84 -16.16
C ASN A 140 23.74 0.66 -15.87
N GLY A 141 24.90 1.16 -15.47
CA GLY A 141 25.13 2.57 -15.14
C GLY A 141 25.15 2.84 -13.63
N ARG A 142 24.99 4.11 -13.23
CA ARG A 142 25.23 4.53 -11.84
C ARG A 142 24.01 5.20 -11.22
N VAL A 143 23.72 4.84 -9.97
CA VAL A 143 22.73 5.51 -9.14
C VAL A 143 23.34 5.92 -7.80
N LEU A 144 23.19 7.19 -7.44
CA LEU A 144 23.48 7.68 -6.10
C LEU A 144 22.15 7.86 -5.36
N PHE A 145 21.96 7.09 -4.31
CA PHE A 145 20.87 7.21 -3.36
C PHE A 145 21.34 8.00 -2.13
N ASP A 146 20.53 8.95 -1.68
CA ASP A 146 20.78 9.83 -0.55
C ASP A 146 19.47 9.98 0.23
N GLU A 147 19.41 9.40 1.42
CA GLU A 147 18.25 9.37 2.29
C GLU A 147 18.52 10.12 3.59
N ASP A 148 17.57 10.98 3.98
CA ASP A 148 17.54 11.52 5.33
C ASP A 148 16.80 10.54 6.25
N ILE A 149 17.54 9.88 7.12
CA ILE A 149 17.05 8.80 8.00
C ILE A 149 15.95 9.32 8.94
N TYR A 150 15.95 10.62 9.25
CA TYR A 150 14.98 11.20 10.19
C TYR A 150 13.62 11.48 9.55
N TYR A 151 13.60 11.82 8.26
CA TYR A 151 12.40 12.29 7.58
C TYR A 151 11.85 11.28 6.57
N GLY A 152 12.65 10.30 6.16
CA GLY A 152 12.32 9.36 5.09
C GLY A 152 12.38 10.01 3.70
N ASP A 153 12.91 11.22 3.61
CA ASP A 153 13.16 11.92 2.35
C ASP A 153 14.28 11.20 1.63
N PHE A 154 14.05 10.81 0.37
CA PHE A 154 15.11 10.24 -0.43
C PHE A 154 15.27 10.97 -1.76
N LYS A 155 16.53 11.01 -2.17
CA LYS A 155 16.99 11.60 -3.41
C LYS A 155 17.81 10.56 -4.16
N ARG A 156 17.57 10.47 -5.46
CA ARG A 156 18.31 9.64 -6.40
C ARG A 156 18.90 10.49 -7.49
N SER A 157 20.17 10.26 -7.79
CA SER A 157 20.84 10.86 -8.94
C SER A 157 21.30 9.75 -9.88
N PHE A 158 20.80 9.77 -11.10
CA PHE A 158 21.12 8.81 -12.14
C PHE A 158 22.18 9.40 -13.07
N THR A 159 23.30 8.71 -13.21
CA THR A 159 24.44 9.11 -14.04
C THR A 159 24.95 7.94 -14.86
N ASP A 160 25.85 8.20 -15.80
CA ASP A 160 26.45 7.18 -16.66
C ASP A 160 25.40 6.39 -17.47
N ASN A 161 24.34 7.08 -17.94
CA ASN A 161 23.22 6.52 -18.72
C ASN A 161 22.60 5.30 -18.05
N PHE A 162 22.13 5.48 -16.81
CA PHE A 162 21.51 4.40 -16.05
C PHE A 162 20.35 3.79 -16.87
N SER A 163 20.36 2.47 -17.00
CA SER A 163 19.35 1.75 -17.77
C SER A 163 18.99 0.43 -17.11
N VAL A 164 17.75 0.03 -17.35
CA VAL A 164 17.17 -1.23 -16.87
C VAL A 164 16.47 -1.89 -18.05
N THR A 165 16.84 -3.14 -18.33
CA THR A 165 16.10 -3.99 -19.28
C THR A 165 15.35 -5.05 -18.50
N PHE A 166 14.09 -5.31 -18.84
CA PHE A 166 13.23 -6.22 -18.09
C PHE A 166 12.28 -7.01 -19.00
N PRO A 167 11.95 -8.28 -18.67
CA PRO A 167 10.98 -9.07 -19.41
C PRO A 167 9.60 -8.40 -19.47
N PRO A 168 8.83 -8.59 -20.56
CA PRO A 168 9.13 -9.40 -21.75
C PRO A 168 9.99 -8.69 -22.82
N GLY A 169 10.63 -7.56 -22.50
CA GLY A 169 11.43 -6.79 -23.46
C GLY A 169 11.33 -5.27 -23.26
N GLY A 170 10.91 -4.83 -22.07
CA GLY A 170 10.88 -3.42 -21.71
C GLY A 170 12.28 -2.89 -21.41
N ARG A 171 12.45 -1.59 -21.61
CA ARG A 171 13.69 -0.86 -21.35
C ARG A 171 13.36 0.50 -20.77
N MET A 172 14.04 0.84 -19.68
CA MET A 172 14.04 2.15 -19.06
C MET A 172 15.45 2.73 -19.13
N GLU A 173 15.60 3.99 -19.52
CA GLU A 173 16.85 4.75 -19.48
C GLU A 173 16.62 6.08 -18.81
N VAL A 174 17.49 6.44 -17.87
CA VAL A 174 17.31 7.61 -17.01
C VAL A 174 18.62 8.34 -16.78
N THR A 175 18.57 9.67 -16.85
CA THR A 175 19.62 10.56 -16.37
C THR A 175 19.02 11.75 -15.63
N GLY A 176 19.72 12.28 -14.64
CA GLY A 176 19.27 13.43 -13.86
C GLY A 176 18.94 13.07 -12.42
N THR A 177 18.18 13.95 -11.75
CA THR A 177 17.84 13.81 -10.33
C THR A 177 16.36 13.52 -10.16
N TYR A 178 16.04 12.58 -9.27
CA TYR A 178 14.69 12.24 -8.81
C TYR A 178 14.65 12.37 -7.29
N GLU A 179 13.73 13.15 -6.76
CA GLU A 179 13.54 13.38 -5.33
C GLU A 179 12.10 13.05 -4.97
N TYR A 180 11.92 12.25 -3.92
CA TYR A 180 10.60 11.95 -3.40
C TYR A 180 10.65 11.87 -1.89
N SER A 181 9.73 12.59 -1.26
CA SER A 181 9.50 12.56 0.17
C SER A 181 8.08 12.04 0.42
N PRO A 182 7.94 10.82 0.97
CA PRO A 182 6.65 10.36 1.48
C PRO A 182 6.27 11.04 2.81
N SER A 183 7.25 11.68 3.47
CA SER A 183 7.24 12.42 4.73
C SER A 183 6.24 11.97 5.81
N LEU A 184 6.79 11.59 6.96
CA LEU A 184 6.09 11.54 8.25
C LEU A 184 5.89 12.92 8.90
N THR A 185 6.59 13.95 8.43
CA THR A 185 6.65 15.31 9.00
C THR A 185 5.74 16.33 8.33
N GLY A 186 4.80 15.86 7.53
CA GLY A 186 3.76 16.67 6.93
C GLY A 186 4.10 17.37 5.61
N GLU A 187 5.14 17.00 4.84
CA GLU A 187 5.34 17.51 3.46
C GLU A 187 5.57 16.35 2.48
N ARG A 188 4.55 15.98 1.69
CA ARG A 188 4.76 15.08 0.55
C ARG A 188 5.39 15.87 -0.58
N LYS A 189 6.53 15.40 -1.09
CA LYS A 189 7.26 16.08 -2.16
C LYS A 189 7.61 15.12 -3.28
N PHE A 190 7.50 15.61 -4.51
CA PHE A 190 8.02 14.98 -5.71
C PHE A 190 8.73 16.06 -6.53
N ALA A 191 10.00 15.83 -6.87
CA ALA A 191 10.73 16.73 -7.75
C ALA A 191 11.68 15.96 -8.67
N VAL A 192 11.86 16.46 -9.89
CA VAL A 192 12.93 16.01 -10.78
C VAL A 192 13.73 17.22 -11.27
N ASN A 193 15.02 17.01 -11.53
CA ASN A 193 15.89 18.07 -12.04
C ASN A 193 16.80 17.55 -13.16
N ASN A 194 16.80 18.27 -14.29
CA ASN A 194 17.48 17.93 -15.52
C ASN A 194 17.30 16.44 -15.86
N PHE A 195 16.04 16.01 -15.85
CA PHE A 195 15.67 14.60 -15.86
C PHE A 195 15.23 14.15 -17.26
N ASP A 196 16.01 13.25 -17.85
CA ASP A 196 15.64 12.57 -19.09
C ASP A 196 15.19 11.16 -18.74
N TYR A 197 14.04 10.77 -19.27
CA TYR A 197 13.41 9.49 -19.01
C TYR A 197 12.90 8.89 -20.31
N HIS A 198 13.47 7.74 -20.68
CA HIS A 198 13.06 6.96 -21.83
C HIS A 198 12.52 5.63 -21.36
N PHE A 199 11.23 5.36 -21.61
CA PHE A 199 10.61 4.10 -21.27
C PHE A 199 10.02 3.47 -22.52
N THR A 200 10.44 2.25 -22.83
CA THR A 200 9.98 1.48 -23.99
C THR A 200 9.45 0.14 -23.50
N TYR A 201 8.29 -0.28 -23.98
CA TYR A 201 7.69 -1.59 -23.71
C TYR A 201 6.95 -2.07 -24.97
N SER A 202 6.42 -3.29 -24.96
CA SER A 202 5.75 -3.89 -26.12
C SER A 202 4.57 -3.08 -26.66
N GLY A 203 3.89 -2.32 -25.79
CA GLY A 203 2.72 -1.51 -26.15
C GLY A 203 3.03 -0.05 -26.47
N GLY A 204 4.27 0.42 -26.35
CA GLY A 204 4.57 1.82 -26.63
C GLY A 204 5.90 2.34 -26.10
N ARG A 205 6.09 3.65 -26.30
CA ARG A 205 7.23 4.39 -25.79
C ARG A 205 6.75 5.69 -25.16
N LEU A 206 7.24 5.98 -23.96
CA LEU A 206 7.18 7.28 -23.32
C LEU A 206 8.58 7.88 -23.33
N THR A 207 8.70 9.15 -23.68
CA THR A 207 9.96 9.87 -23.56
C THR A 207 9.70 11.25 -22.99
N ILE A 208 10.41 11.58 -21.92
CA ILE A 208 10.38 12.86 -21.23
C ILE A 208 11.81 13.38 -21.26
N LEU A 209 11.99 14.64 -21.64
CA LEU A 209 13.29 15.27 -21.82
C LEU A 209 13.36 16.56 -21.01
N ASN A 210 14.54 16.80 -20.44
CA ASN A 210 14.89 18.00 -19.68
C ASN A 210 13.83 18.36 -18.62
N ALA A 211 13.30 17.35 -17.92
CA ALA A 211 12.29 17.62 -16.92
C ALA A 211 12.91 18.27 -15.67
N ASP A 212 12.40 19.46 -15.37
CA ASP A 212 12.62 20.19 -14.14
C ASP A 212 11.24 20.42 -13.52
N THR A 213 10.84 19.59 -12.56
CA THR A 213 9.53 19.70 -11.91
C THR A 213 9.70 19.71 -10.39
N ASP A 214 8.84 20.46 -9.72
CA ASP A 214 8.78 20.47 -8.25
C ASP A 214 7.32 20.58 -7.82
N ARG A 215 6.89 19.58 -7.08
CA ARG A 215 5.57 19.47 -6.50
C ARG A 215 5.69 19.15 -5.03
N SER A 216 4.99 19.91 -4.20
CA SER A 216 4.92 19.67 -2.77
C SER A 216 3.50 19.88 -2.26
N ILE A 217 3.07 19.03 -1.32
CA ILE A 217 1.84 19.19 -0.55
C ILE A 217 2.18 19.00 0.93
N PHE A 218 1.86 20.01 1.72
CA PHE A 218 1.94 19.98 3.16
C PHE A 218 0.69 19.31 3.74
N LEU A 219 0.85 18.10 4.29
CA LEU A 219 -0.14 17.47 5.15
C LEU A 219 -0.16 18.25 6.47
N ASP A 220 -1.26 18.96 6.66
CA ASP A 220 -1.47 19.90 7.74
C ASP A 220 -1.17 19.36 9.15
N GLY A 221 -0.75 20.26 10.06
CA GLY A 221 -0.63 20.00 11.49
C GLY A 221 0.40 20.80 12.26
N THR A 222 1.57 20.98 11.67
CA THR A 222 2.69 21.64 12.33
C THR A 222 3.56 22.34 11.29
N LEU A 223 2.97 23.22 10.48
CA LEU A 223 3.80 24.17 9.75
C LEU A 223 4.61 24.95 10.81
N PRO A 224 5.95 24.90 10.80
CA PRO A 224 6.74 25.79 11.63
C PRO A 224 6.46 27.21 11.14
N TYR A 225 5.61 27.93 11.87
CA TYR A 225 5.32 29.37 11.77
C TYR A 225 5.56 30.01 10.38
N GLY A 226 4.50 30.14 9.55
CA GLY A 226 4.44 31.17 8.51
C GLY A 226 4.68 30.74 7.05
N LYS A 227 4.39 29.50 6.66
CA LYS A 227 4.20 29.18 5.23
C LYS A 227 2.71 29.31 4.88
N ASP A 228 2.38 30.25 4.00
CA ASP A 228 1.00 30.55 3.58
C ASP A 228 0.49 29.59 2.47
N SER A 229 1.34 28.73 1.91
CA SER A 229 0.95 27.74 0.90
C SER A 229 0.99 26.31 1.44
N ILE A 230 -0.10 25.57 1.18
CA ILE A 230 -0.32 24.19 1.60
C ILE A 230 0.05 23.21 0.48
N GLY A 231 0.09 23.65 -0.77
CA GLY A 231 0.72 22.88 -1.84
C GLY A 231 1.11 23.76 -3.02
N TYR A 232 2.12 23.31 -3.77
CA TYR A 232 2.50 23.93 -5.04
C TYR A 232 2.94 22.90 -6.08
N MET A 233 2.85 23.27 -7.35
CA MET A 233 3.34 22.48 -8.48
C MET A 233 3.92 23.42 -9.54
N THR A 234 5.14 23.12 -9.96
CA THR A 234 5.93 23.89 -10.93
C THR A 234 6.68 22.94 -11.85
N GLY A 235 7.08 23.44 -13.02
CA GLY A 235 8.07 22.76 -13.83
C GLY A 235 7.96 23.01 -15.32
N SER A 236 8.91 22.42 -16.05
CA SER A 236 8.94 22.38 -17.50
C SER A 236 9.58 21.09 -17.99
N PHE A 237 9.15 20.60 -19.15
CA PHE A 237 9.69 19.42 -19.81
C PHE A 237 9.24 19.35 -21.26
N THR A 238 9.91 18.54 -22.07
CA THR A 238 9.39 18.10 -23.37
C THR A 238 8.98 16.64 -23.27
N MET A 239 7.76 16.28 -23.68
CA MET A 239 7.33 14.89 -23.76
C MET A 239 7.06 14.46 -25.20
N ILE A 240 7.37 13.21 -25.52
CA ILE A 240 7.03 12.57 -26.78
C ILE A 240 5.93 11.55 -26.49
N THR A 241 4.73 11.82 -27.00
CA THR A 241 3.53 11.05 -26.69
C THR A 241 2.97 10.36 -27.93
N PRO A 242 2.46 9.11 -27.82
CA PRO A 242 1.75 8.44 -28.91
C PRO A 242 0.47 9.18 -29.33
N VAL A 243 -0.11 10.00 -28.44
CA VAL A 243 -1.32 10.79 -28.72
C VAL A 243 -1.12 11.72 -29.92
N LEU A 244 0.10 12.23 -30.08
CA LEU A 244 0.50 13.07 -31.21
C LEU A 244 1.43 12.34 -32.19
N ASN A 245 1.32 11.00 -32.27
CA ASN A 245 2.14 10.16 -33.15
C ASN A 245 3.65 10.34 -32.96
N GLY A 246 4.09 10.64 -31.74
CA GLY A 246 5.49 10.86 -31.42
C GLY A 246 6.01 12.26 -31.75
N SER A 247 5.15 13.24 -32.03
CA SER A 247 5.57 14.64 -32.03
C SER A 247 5.97 15.08 -30.61
N PRO A 248 7.03 15.91 -30.46
CA PRO A 248 7.39 16.50 -29.19
C PRO A 248 6.35 17.54 -28.75
N VAL A 249 6.10 17.58 -27.44
CA VAL A 249 5.18 18.50 -26.78
C VAL A 249 5.94 19.19 -25.66
N ASP A 250 6.06 20.52 -25.75
CA ASP A 250 6.69 21.32 -24.71
C ASP A 250 5.65 21.72 -23.67
N VAL A 251 5.92 21.42 -22.39
CA VAL A 251 5.08 21.74 -21.26
C VAL A 251 5.82 22.72 -20.36
N ALA A 252 5.14 23.79 -19.93
CA ALA A 252 5.66 24.76 -18.98
C ALA A 252 4.57 25.24 -18.02
N VAL A 253 4.82 25.13 -16.73
CA VAL A 253 4.04 25.82 -15.69
C VAL A 253 4.51 27.27 -15.66
N THR A 254 3.74 28.17 -16.27
CA THR A 254 4.07 29.59 -16.42
C THR A 254 3.69 30.42 -15.20
N GLU A 255 2.70 29.95 -14.44
CA GLU A 255 2.34 30.45 -13.11
C GLU A 255 2.18 29.25 -12.18
N ASN A 256 2.87 29.24 -11.03
CA ASN A 256 2.85 28.10 -10.11
C ASN A 256 1.42 27.74 -9.70
N PHE A 257 1.03 26.49 -9.92
CA PHE A 257 -0.19 25.98 -9.31
C PHE A 257 -0.03 25.97 -7.80
N THR A 258 -0.92 26.63 -7.08
CA THR A 258 -0.80 26.79 -5.62
C THR A 258 -2.16 26.57 -4.95
N ASN A 259 -2.15 25.93 -3.79
CA ASN A 259 -3.31 25.67 -2.94
C ASN A 259 -3.07 26.32 -1.56
N LEU A 260 -3.94 27.23 -1.14
CA LEU A 260 -3.81 27.99 0.11
C LEU A 260 -4.80 27.51 1.18
N GLU A 261 -6.00 27.09 0.79
CA GLU A 261 -7.11 26.89 1.73
C GLU A 261 -7.49 25.44 2.01
N ASN A 262 -6.94 24.43 1.31
CA ASN A 262 -7.48 23.06 1.40
C ASN A 262 -6.44 21.96 1.63
N ARG A 263 -6.51 21.34 2.81
CA ARG A 263 -5.45 20.50 3.41
C ARG A 263 -5.38 19.06 2.91
N SER A 264 -6.27 18.68 2.00
CA SER A 264 -6.31 17.32 1.42
C SER A 264 -6.95 17.23 0.02
N GLN A 265 -7.50 18.33 -0.50
CA GLN A 265 -8.11 18.33 -1.84
C GLN A 265 -7.09 18.68 -2.91
N ILE A 266 -7.08 17.89 -3.98
CA ILE A 266 -6.21 18.08 -5.14
C ILE A 266 -6.84 19.14 -6.07
N THR A 267 -6.95 20.36 -5.56
CA THR A 267 -7.40 21.54 -6.32
C THR A 267 -6.34 22.63 -6.22
N TYR A 268 -6.33 23.56 -7.17
CA TYR A 268 -5.45 24.72 -7.15
C TYR A 268 -6.28 25.98 -7.36
N GLU A 269 -6.00 27.02 -6.56
CA GLU A 269 -6.76 28.28 -6.59
C GLU A 269 -6.28 29.22 -7.69
N TRP A 270 -5.03 29.03 -8.09
CA TRP A 270 -4.25 29.87 -8.98
C TRP A 270 -3.13 29.04 -9.58
N GLY A 271 -2.73 29.40 -10.79
CA GLY A 271 -1.72 28.68 -11.57
C GLY A 271 -2.10 28.60 -13.04
N ARG A 272 -1.08 28.48 -13.88
CA ARG A 272 -1.22 28.37 -15.32
C ARG A 272 -0.14 27.47 -15.89
N MET A 273 -0.55 26.56 -16.76
CA MET A 273 0.33 25.73 -17.56
C MET A 273 0.02 25.89 -19.04
N THR A 274 1.07 25.96 -19.84
CA THR A 274 1.01 25.95 -21.30
C THR A 274 1.61 24.66 -21.83
N ILE A 275 0.96 24.07 -22.82
CA ILE A 275 1.37 22.86 -23.53
C ILE A 275 1.38 23.22 -25.01
N SER A 276 2.51 23.09 -25.70
CA SER A 276 2.67 23.53 -27.09
C SER A 276 3.24 22.45 -27.99
N ALA A 277 2.72 22.35 -29.21
CA ALA A 277 3.20 21.49 -30.28
C ALA A 277 2.77 22.03 -31.65
N ASP A 278 3.66 22.03 -32.65
CA ASP A 278 3.35 22.41 -34.04
C ASP A 278 2.49 23.69 -34.20
N ASP A 279 2.92 24.79 -33.57
CA ASP A 279 2.24 26.10 -33.52
C ASP A 279 0.84 26.12 -32.87
N SER A 280 0.41 25.00 -32.30
CA SER A 280 -0.79 24.90 -31.46
C SER A 280 -0.44 24.92 -29.97
N GLU A 281 -1.38 25.39 -29.15
CA GLU A 281 -1.19 25.57 -27.72
C GLU A 281 -2.44 25.14 -26.94
N ILE A 282 -2.25 24.51 -25.79
CA ILE A 282 -3.27 24.32 -24.75
C ILE A 282 -2.82 25.13 -23.54
N THR A 283 -3.74 25.94 -22.99
CA THR A 283 -3.58 26.60 -21.70
C THR A 283 -4.51 25.95 -20.69
N VAL A 284 -3.97 25.63 -19.52
CA VAL A 284 -4.69 25.18 -18.33
C VAL A 284 -4.60 26.27 -17.29
N ASP A 285 -5.71 26.92 -16.94
CA ASP A 285 -5.76 28.09 -16.06
C ASP A 285 -6.66 27.83 -14.84
N ALA A 286 -6.05 27.84 -13.65
CA ALA A 286 -6.75 27.65 -12.38
C ALA A 286 -7.45 28.94 -11.90
N ASN A 287 -7.17 30.10 -12.50
CA ASN A 287 -7.67 31.40 -12.05
C ASN A 287 -9.13 31.67 -12.49
N THR A 288 -10.01 30.67 -12.41
CA THR A 288 -11.42 30.75 -12.81
C THR A 288 -12.28 31.58 -11.84
N GLY A 289 -11.77 31.82 -10.62
CA GLY A 289 -12.53 32.38 -9.50
C GLY A 289 -13.36 31.35 -8.74
N ASP A 290 -13.31 30.07 -9.12
CA ASP A 290 -13.93 28.94 -8.43
C ASP A 290 -12.90 27.84 -8.17
N LEU A 291 -12.65 27.54 -6.89
CA LEU A 291 -11.67 26.56 -6.41
C LEU A 291 -11.91 25.13 -6.92
N GLN A 292 -13.10 24.82 -7.44
CA GLN A 292 -13.43 23.49 -7.95
C GLN A 292 -13.26 23.39 -9.47
N THR A 293 -12.90 24.48 -10.16
CA THR A 293 -12.87 24.48 -11.63
C THR A 293 -11.56 24.99 -12.22
N VAL A 294 -11.28 24.55 -13.44
CA VAL A 294 -10.13 24.92 -14.25
C VAL A 294 -10.59 25.28 -15.67
N GLU A 295 -10.06 26.36 -16.25
CA GLU A 295 -10.33 26.72 -17.65
C GLU A 295 -9.28 26.07 -18.55
N ILE A 296 -9.76 25.39 -19.59
CA ILE A 296 -8.95 24.80 -20.64
C ILE A 296 -9.18 25.56 -21.94
N SER A 297 -8.14 26.21 -22.44
CA SER A 297 -8.14 26.90 -23.73
C SER A 297 -7.27 26.16 -24.73
N VAL A 298 -7.74 25.95 -25.95
CA VAL A 298 -6.97 25.35 -27.04
C VAL A 298 -6.90 26.35 -28.20
N THR A 299 -5.68 26.70 -28.60
CA THR A 299 -5.36 27.56 -29.73
C THR A 299 -4.78 26.71 -30.85
N THR A 300 -5.48 26.65 -31.98
CA THR A 300 -5.02 25.93 -33.18
C THR A 300 -3.96 26.75 -33.95
N PRO A 301 -3.23 26.14 -34.92
CA PRO A 301 -2.15 26.83 -35.65
C PRO A 301 -2.59 28.06 -36.45
N ASP A 302 -3.88 28.19 -36.76
CA ASP A 302 -4.50 29.35 -37.40
C ASP A 302 -4.86 30.47 -36.41
N GLY A 303 -4.54 30.30 -35.12
CA GLY A 303 -4.77 31.26 -34.05
C GLY A 303 -6.21 31.26 -33.50
N ILE A 304 -7.04 30.26 -33.84
CA ILE A 304 -8.39 30.15 -33.28
C ILE A 304 -8.32 29.55 -31.88
N THR A 305 -8.75 30.32 -30.88
CA THR A 305 -8.85 29.86 -29.49
C THR A 305 -10.25 29.42 -29.13
N THR A 306 -10.37 28.27 -28.47
CA THR A 306 -11.62 27.74 -27.90
C THR A 306 -11.42 27.39 -26.43
N SER A 307 -12.30 27.87 -25.55
CA SER A 307 -12.23 27.65 -24.10
C SER A 307 -13.39 26.79 -23.59
N ARG A 308 -13.14 26.04 -22.52
CA ARG A 308 -14.16 25.36 -21.70
C ARG A 308 -13.73 25.33 -20.23
N ILE A 309 -14.69 25.27 -19.32
CA ILE A 309 -14.43 25.13 -17.89
C ILE A 309 -14.73 23.67 -17.50
N GLU A 310 -13.79 23.04 -16.80
CA GLU A 310 -13.90 21.68 -16.28
C GLU A 310 -13.75 21.67 -14.75
N ASP A 311 -14.23 20.60 -14.12
CA ASP A 311 -14.10 20.38 -12.68
C ASP A 311 -12.75 19.69 -12.37
N TRP A 312 -12.04 20.10 -11.31
CA TRP A 312 -10.77 19.50 -10.88
C TRP A 312 -10.88 18.00 -10.63
N SER A 313 -12.06 17.51 -10.24
CA SER A 313 -12.33 16.08 -10.07
C SER A 313 -12.06 15.24 -11.32
N SER A 314 -12.14 15.83 -12.52
CA SER A 314 -11.81 15.16 -13.79
C SER A 314 -10.31 14.84 -13.93
N TRP A 315 -9.47 15.52 -13.15
CA TRP A 315 -8.01 15.42 -13.17
C TRP A 315 -7.45 14.75 -11.91
N TYR A 316 -8.32 14.38 -10.97
CA TYR A 316 -7.96 13.90 -9.64
C TYR A 316 -6.93 12.77 -9.69
N ASN A 317 -7.13 11.79 -10.56
CA ASN A 317 -6.23 10.66 -10.70
C ASN A 317 -4.83 11.12 -11.13
N ALA A 318 -4.70 11.87 -12.24
CA ALA A 318 -3.41 12.34 -12.72
C ALA A 318 -2.68 13.25 -11.71
N LEU A 319 -3.46 13.97 -10.91
CA LEU A 319 -2.94 14.87 -9.89
C LEU A 319 -2.74 14.19 -8.52
N SER A 320 -3.08 12.92 -8.30
CA SER A 320 -2.82 12.28 -7.00
C SER A 320 -1.31 12.19 -6.73
N PHE A 321 -0.91 12.18 -5.46
CA PHE A 321 0.50 11.98 -5.08
C PHE A 321 0.94 10.52 -5.20
N GLU A 322 -0.01 9.66 -5.57
CA GLU A 322 0.10 8.23 -5.56
C GLU A 322 0.80 7.84 -6.85
N PRO A 323 2.02 7.29 -6.77
CA PRO A 323 2.63 6.73 -7.95
C PRO A 323 1.67 5.70 -8.55
N ALA A 324 1.45 5.73 -9.87
CA ALA A 324 0.44 4.90 -10.53
C ALA A 324 0.53 3.40 -10.15
N TRP A 325 1.73 2.93 -9.81
CA TRP A 325 2.02 1.56 -9.40
C TRP A 325 1.50 1.13 -8.02
N LEU A 326 1.05 2.05 -7.15
CA LEU A 326 0.33 1.68 -5.93
C LEU A 326 -1.14 1.31 -6.20
N ALA A 327 -1.76 1.99 -7.17
CA ALA A 327 -3.12 1.71 -7.63
C ALA A 327 -3.20 0.50 -8.57
N GLU A 328 -2.06 0.11 -9.16
CA GLU A 328 -1.97 -0.87 -10.25
C GLU A 328 -1.30 -2.18 -9.78
N GLN A 329 -1.63 -2.66 -8.58
CA GLN A 329 -1.40 -4.07 -8.28
C GLN A 329 -2.29 -4.87 -9.24
N GLU A 330 -1.67 -5.48 -10.27
CA GLU A 330 -2.39 -6.41 -11.13
C GLU A 330 -3.09 -7.45 -10.24
N PRO A 331 -4.39 -7.70 -10.46
CA PRO A 331 -5.11 -8.72 -9.72
C PRO A 331 -4.30 -10.01 -9.85
N ILE A 332 -3.86 -10.54 -8.71
CA ILE A 332 -3.15 -11.81 -8.69
C ILE A 332 -4.07 -12.81 -9.41
N PRO A 333 -3.63 -13.43 -10.53
CA PRO A 333 -4.51 -14.24 -11.36
C PRO A 333 -5.21 -15.24 -10.46
N ALA A 334 -6.54 -15.11 -10.40
CA ALA A 334 -7.35 -15.83 -9.44
C ALA A 334 -7.08 -17.33 -9.59
N PRO A 335 -6.92 -18.08 -8.49
CA PRO A 335 -7.00 -19.53 -8.56
C PRO A 335 -8.40 -19.87 -9.10
N GLY A 336 -8.46 -20.26 -10.37
CA GLY A 336 -9.69 -20.22 -11.16
C GLY A 336 -10.90 -20.88 -10.50
N GLY A 337 -12.05 -20.19 -10.58
CA GLY A 337 -13.36 -20.84 -10.57
C GLY A 337 -14.12 -20.88 -9.25
N ASN A 338 -13.89 -19.95 -8.32
CA ASN A 338 -14.83 -19.75 -7.21
C ASN A 338 -15.70 -18.54 -7.50
N GLY A 339 -17.03 -18.74 -7.53
CA GLY A 339 -17.98 -17.68 -7.89
C GLY A 339 -17.84 -16.40 -7.07
N THR A 340 -18.38 -15.31 -7.59
CA THR A 340 -18.47 -13.97 -6.96
C THR A 340 -18.71 -14.09 -5.44
N ILE A 341 -17.86 -13.47 -4.61
CA ILE A 341 -17.97 -13.53 -3.14
C ILE A 341 -18.46 -12.20 -2.56
N ILE A 342 -18.07 -11.09 -3.16
CA ILE A 342 -18.41 -9.74 -2.75
C ILE A 342 -19.70 -9.32 -3.46
N TYR A 343 -20.71 -8.98 -2.67
CA TYR A 343 -22.03 -8.51 -3.09
C TYR A 343 -22.47 -7.29 -2.27
N THR A 344 -23.43 -6.54 -2.80
CA THR A 344 -24.05 -5.41 -2.10
C THR A 344 -24.74 -5.78 -0.79
N ASN A 345 -25.09 -7.05 -0.57
CA ASN A 345 -25.75 -7.51 0.66
C ASN A 345 -24.79 -8.09 1.71
N ASN A 346 -23.51 -8.32 1.42
CA ASN A 346 -22.54 -8.88 2.37
C ASN A 346 -21.26 -8.03 2.54
N TYR A 347 -21.06 -6.99 1.74
CA TYR A 347 -19.85 -6.16 1.80
C TYR A 347 -19.57 -5.56 3.20
N LYS A 348 -20.61 -5.25 3.98
CA LYS A 348 -20.43 -4.72 5.34
C LYS A 348 -19.81 -5.74 6.28
N GLU A 349 -20.18 -7.01 6.15
CA GLU A 349 -19.59 -8.09 6.95
C GLU A 349 -18.13 -8.28 6.58
N ILE A 350 -17.82 -8.25 5.28
CA ILE A 350 -16.43 -8.35 4.78
C ILE A 350 -15.58 -7.20 5.31
N LEU A 351 -16.07 -5.95 5.22
CA LEU A 351 -15.35 -4.78 5.72
C LEU A 351 -15.18 -4.78 7.23
N ALA A 352 -16.15 -5.30 7.98
CA ALA A 352 -16.03 -5.40 9.43
C ALA A 352 -14.89 -6.35 9.83
N GLU A 353 -14.81 -7.49 9.16
CA GLU A 353 -13.70 -8.45 9.33
C GLU A 353 -12.36 -7.81 8.95
N VAL A 354 -12.29 -7.12 7.80
CA VAL A 354 -11.09 -6.42 7.35
C VAL A 354 -10.61 -5.37 8.35
N PHE A 355 -11.50 -4.51 8.83
CA PHE A 355 -11.14 -3.50 9.83
C PHE A 355 -10.73 -4.11 11.16
N GLY A 356 -11.39 -5.19 11.60
CA GLY A 356 -10.99 -5.88 12.82
C GLY A 356 -9.60 -6.52 12.71
N VAL A 357 -9.14 -6.94 11.52
CA VAL A 357 -7.73 -7.34 11.32
C VAL A 357 -6.79 -6.14 11.48
N TYR A 358 -7.11 -4.99 10.89
CA TYR A 358 -6.29 -3.78 11.01
C TYR A 358 -6.23 -3.25 12.44
N THR A 359 -7.33 -3.27 13.19
CA THR A 359 -7.36 -2.79 14.59
C THR A 359 -6.85 -3.82 15.59
N GLY A 360 -6.58 -5.05 15.14
CA GLY A 360 -6.20 -6.17 15.99
C GLY A 360 -7.37 -6.75 16.80
N ASP A 361 -8.60 -6.30 16.58
CA ASP A 361 -9.77 -6.90 17.23
C ASP A 361 -9.95 -8.38 16.82
N HIS A 362 -9.57 -8.70 15.58
CA HIS A 362 -9.37 -10.06 15.11
C HIS A 362 -7.91 -10.47 15.26
N PHE A 363 -7.68 -11.69 15.72
CA PHE A 363 -6.38 -12.35 15.88
C PHE A 363 -5.44 -11.77 16.94
N ALA A 364 -5.40 -10.45 17.19
CA ALA A 364 -4.46 -9.92 18.18
C ALA A 364 -4.70 -10.49 19.59
N PRO A 365 -5.92 -10.54 20.17
CA PRO A 365 -6.07 -11.18 21.49
C PRO A 365 -5.57 -12.62 21.49
N GLU A 366 -5.86 -13.38 20.44
CA GLU A 366 -5.39 -14.77 20.31
C GLU A 366 -3.88 -14.90 20.19
N ILE A 367 -3.16 -13.88 19.68
CA ILE A 367 -1.70 -13.86 19.53
C ILE A 367 -1.01 -13.23 20.75
N LEU A 368 -1.59 -12.16 21.29
CA LEU A 368 -1.10 -11.42 22.45
C LEU A 368 -1.27 -12.23 23.74
N ASP A 369 -2.33 -13.04 23.82
CA ASP A 369 -2.55 -13.99 24.92
C ASP A 369 -1.66 -15.24 24.78
N LEU A 370 -0.78 -15.31 23.76
CA LEU A 370 0.16 -16.41 23.62
C LEU A 370 1.43 -16.25 24.44
N PRO A 371 1.97 -17.41 24.89
CA PRO A 371 1.28 -18.68 25.02
C PRO A 371 0.47 -18.64 26.32
N GLY A 372 -0.78 -19.14 26.33
CA GLY A 372 -1.51 -19.44 27.58
C GLY A 372 -0.81 -20.46 28.51
N TYR A 373 0.45 -20.77 28.22
CA TYR A 373 1.42 -21.46 29.04
C TYR A 373 1.97 -20.52 30.13
N PRO A 374 1.94 -20.92 31.41
CA PRO A 374 2.40 -20.09 32.51
C PRO A 374 3.89 -19.80 32.33
N LEU A 375 4.24 -18.52 32.31
CA LEU A 375 5.64 -18.12 32.36
C LEU A 375 6.24 -18.62 33.68
N PRO A 376 7.48 -19.13 33.68
CA PRO A 376 8.14 -19.49 34.92
C PRO A 376 8.27 -18.26 35.83
N ASP A 377 8.10 -18.44 37.14
CA ASP A 377 8.37 -17.39 38.11
C ASP A 377 9.86 -17.00 38.01
N PHE A 378 10.13 -15.87 37.36
CA PHE A 378 11.48 -15.34 37.30
C PHE A 378 11.84 -14.79 38.69
N PRO A 379 13.03 -15.13 39.23
CA PRO A 379 13.44 -14.61 40.53
C PRO A 379 13.40 -13.08 40.53
N ASP A 380 12.72 -12.50 41.53
CA ASP A 380 12.74 -11.07 41.80
C ASP A 380 14.21 -10.58 41.81
N GLY A 381 14.55 -9.66 40.91
CA GLY A 381 15.90 -9.12 40.77
C GLY A 381 16.62 -9.44 39.45
N PHE A 382 16.07 -10.30 38.57
CA PHE A 382 16.63 -10.50 37.22
C PHE A 382 16.72 -9.18 36.41
N LEU A 383 15.80 -8.25 36.68
CA LEU A 383 15.75 -6.95 36.01
C LEU A 383 16.68 -5.89 36.63
N ASP A 384 17.33 -6.15 37.78
CA ASP A 384 17.94 -5.11 38.63
C ASP A 384 19.45 -4.90 38.42
N SER A 385 20.01 -5.21 37.24
CA SER A 385 21.42 -4.91 36.95
C SER A 385 21.62 -4.22 35.59
N ASN A 386 22.57 -3.30 35.53
CA ASN A 386 23.01 -2.58 34.33
C ASN A 386 23.68 -3.47 33.27
N ALA A 387 23.62 -4.80 33.41
CA ALA A 387 24.22 -5.74 32.48
C ALA A 387 23.23 -6.08 31.36
N SER A 388 23.64 -5.83 30.11
CA SER A 388 23.01 -6.40 28.92
C SER A 388 23.47 -7.84 28.73
N GLY A 389 22.55 -8.76 28.44
CA GLY A 389 22.85 -10.16 28.16
C GLY A 389 21.62 -11.07 28.24
N TYR A 390 21.83 -12.33 27.86
CA TYR A 390 20.88 -13.41 28.08
C TYR A 390 21.02 -13.94 29.51
N GLY A 391 19.89 -14.25 30.15
CA GLY A 391 19.81 -14.90 31.44
C GLY A 391 20.06 -16.40 31.36
N GLU A 392 19.99 -17.05 32.53
CA GLU A 392 20.03 -18.51 32.60
C GLU A 392 18.79 -19.11 31.93
N MET A 393 19.01 -20.12 31.09
CA MET A 393 17.93 -20.86 30.43
C MET A 393 17.16 -21.72 31.45
N ILE A 394 15.84 -21.56 31.50
CA ILE A 394 14.96 -22.38 32.35
C ILE A 394 14.33 -23.44 31.46
N THR A 395 14.64 -24.73 31.72
CA THR A 395 14.02 -25.85 31.01
C THR A 395 12.96 -26.51 31.89
N GLN A 396 11.73 -26.55 31.40
CA GLN A 396 10.60 -27.22 32.03
C GLN A 396 10.22 -28.48 31.25
N GLN A 397 10.06 -29.59 31.96
CA GLN A 397 9.53 -30.85 31.41
C GLN A 397 8.00 -30.82 31.47
N CYS A 398 7.35 -31.12 30.35
CA CYS A 398 5.91 -31.08 30.21
C CYS A 398 5.29 -32.44 30.57
N ALA A 399 4.01 -32.47 30.94
CA ALA A 399 3.37 -33.68 31.48
C ALA A 399 3.35 -34.87 30.50
N ASN A 400 3.39 -34.59 29.20
CA ASN A 400 3.44 -35.57 28.11
C ASN A 400 4.87 -35.98 27.72
N GLY A 401 5.90 -35.53 28.44
CA GLY A 401 7.31 -35.82 28.16
C GLY A 401 7.98 -34.91 27.14
N GLY A 402 7.30 -33.86 26.65
CA GLY A 402 7.92 -32.77 25.88
C GLY A 402 8.66 -31.76 26.77
N SER A 403 9.17 -30.69 26.17
CA SER A 403 9.92 -29.65 26.88
C SER A 403 9.55 -28.23 26.46
N ALA A 404 9.65 -27.29 27.39
CA ALA A 404 9.63 -25.85 27.15
C ALA A 404 10.92 -25.23 27.70
N VAL A 405 11.58 -24.39 26.91
CA VAL A 405 12.82 -23.69 27.29
C VAL A 405 12.57 -22.19 27.25
N PHE A 406 12.83 -21.50 28.35
CA PHE A 406 12.66 -20.06 28.49
C PHE A 406 14.03 -19.39 28.68
N THR A 407 14.34 -18.40 27.86
CA THR A 407 15.59 -17.64 27.90
C THR A 407 15.24 -16.17 28.08
N PRO A 408 15.22 -15.64 29.30
CA PRO A 408 14.99 -14.21 29.53
C PRO A 408 16.21 -13.43 29.05
N TYR A 409 16.02 -12.20 28.58
CA TYR A 409 17.13 -11.36 28.15
C TYR A 409 16.89 -9.88 28.45
N LYS A 410 17.99 -9.13 28.48
CA LYS A 410 18.02 -7.69 28.63
C LYS A 410 19.02 -7.10 27.65
N ILE A 411 18.60 -6.21 26.77
CA ILE A 411 19.47 -5.60 25.75
C ILE A 411 19.41 -4.07 25.88
N GLY A 412 20.59 -3.45 25.86
CA GLY A 412 20.76 -1.98 25.77
C GLY A 412 21.33 -1.32 27.04
N TYR A 413 22.16 -0.30 26.84
CA TYR A 413 22.64 0.62 27.87
C TYR A 413 21.69 1.83 27.90
N GLN A 414 21.04 2.12 29.03
CA GLN A 414 20.05 3.21 29.24
C GLN A 414 18.68 3.10 28.52
N ILE A 415 18.58 2.40 27.39
CA ILE A 415 17.30 1.96 26.79
C ILE A 415 17.20 0.46 27.03
N VAL A 416 16.63 0.11 28.17
CA VAL A 416 16.45 -1.29 28.54
C VAL A 416 15.30 -1.84 27.70
N SER A 417 15.63 -2.68 26.71
CA SER A 417 14.68 -3.67 26.22
C SER A 417 14.82 -4.94 27.04
N SER A 418 13.70 -5.50 27.47
CA SER A 418 13.65 -6.74 28.26
C SER A 418 12.64 -7.67 27.65
N GLY A 419 12.92 -8.96 27.65
CA GLY A 419 12.08 -9.92 26.97
C GLY A 419 12.41 -11.34 27.38
N TRP A 420 11.79 -12.28 26.70
CA TRP A 420 12.17 -13.68 26.79
C TRP A 420 11.92 -14.38 25.47
N GLN A 421 12.75 -15.39 25.21
CA GLN A 421 12.54 -16.36 24.14
C GLN A 421 12.05 -17.66 24.76
N SER A 422 10.99 -18.23 24.19
CA SER A 422 10.41 -19.52 24.56
C SER A 422 10.54 -20.48 23.38
N VAL A 423 11.02 -21.70 23.63
CA VAL A 423 11.07 -22.79 22.64
C VAL A 423 10.32 -23.98 23.19
N PHE A 424 9.28 -24.40 22.48
CA PHE A 424 8.46 -25.57 22.82
C PHE A 424 8.81 -26.72 21.89
N THR A 425 8.97 -27.91 22.47
CA THR A 425 9.15 -29.16 21.74
C THR A 425 8.13 -30.16 22.24
N ASN A 426 7.03 -30.28 21.48
CA ASN A 426 5.94 -31.21 21.77
C ASN A 426 5.44 -31.10 23.23
N CYS A 427 5.31 -29.88 23.74
CA CYS A 427 5.04 -29.62 25.16
C CYS A 427 3.54 -29.60 25.44
N GLY A 428 3.05 -30.57 26.20
CA GLY A 428 1.65 -30.65 26.61
C GLY A 428 1.33 -29.81 27.85
N TYR A 429 0.33 -28.93 27.76
CA TYR A 429 -0.17 -28.11 28.86
C TYR A 429 -1.68 -27.83 28.72
N ASN A 430 -2.45 -28.07 29.79
CA ASN A 430 -3.91 -27.87 29.84
C ASN A 430 -4.69 -28.43 28.64
N GLY A 431 -4.33 -29.63 28.18
CA GLY A 431 -4.99 -30.29 27.04
C GLY A 431 -4.60 -29.74 25.66
N SER A 432 -3.65 -28.79 25.62
CA SER A 432 -3.05 -28.29 24.39
C SER A 432 -1.62 -28.78 24.23
N LEU A 433 -1.15 -28.87 22.98
CA LEU A 433 0.19 -29.27 22.61
C LEU A 433 0.90 -28.12 21.90
N TYR A 434 1.95 -27.61 22.51
CA TYR A 434 2.74 -26.48 22.02
C TYR A 434 4.00 -26.98 21.32
N ASN A 435 4.30 -26.41 20.15
CA ASN A 435 5.53 -26.69 19.40
C ASN A 435 5.98 -25.44 18.62
N GLY A 436 7.29 -25.21 18.49
CA GLY A 436 7.83 -24.02 17.81
C GLY A 436 8.44 -23.01 18.78
N SER A 437 8.70 -21.79 18.31
CA SER A 437 9.33 -20.76 19.14
C SER A 437 8.61 -19.42 19.10
N PHE A 438 8.80 -18.66 20.16
CA PHE A 438 8.12 -17.41 20.43
C PHE A 438 9.05 -16.51 21.22
N GLU A 439 9.14 -15.24 20.86
CA GLU A 439 9.93 -14.25 21.54
C GLU A 439 9.05 -13.05 21.88
N THR A 440 9.15 -12.56 23.12
CA THR A 440 8.62 -11.25 23.50
C THR A 440 9.75 -10.29 23.74
N ARG A 441 9.55 -9.05 23.31
CA ARG A 441 10.46 -7.94 23.56
C ARG A 441 9.66 -6.74 24.01
N GLN A 442 9.85 -6.33 25.25
CA GLN A 442 9.33 -5.07 25.76
C GLN A 442 10.42 -3.99 25.61
N GLU A 443 10.09 -2.90 24.94
CA GLU A 443 10.96 -1.74 24.78
C GLU A 443 10.56 -0.59 25.71
N ARG A 444 11.45 0.39 25.84
CA ARG A 444 11.19 1.61 26.62
C ARG A 444 10.01 2.37 25.98
N GLY A 445 8.99 2.68 26.77
CA GLY A 445 7.74 3.29 26.27
C GLY A 445 6.56 2.32 26.20
N ASN A 446 6.69 1.13 26.80
CA ASN A 446 5.68 0.07 26.83
C ASN A 446 5.39 -0.59 25.48
N SER A 447 6.11 -0.24 24.42
CA SER A 447 6.10 -1.01 23.17
C SER A 447 6.43 -2.47 23.47
N ARG A 448 5.63 -3.37 22.93
CA ARG A 448 5.80 -4.81 23.04
C ARG A 448 5.86 -5.36 21.62
N ASN A 449 6.91 -6.10 21.33
CA ASN A 449 7.04 -6.84 20.10
C ASN A 449 6.96 -8.33 20.41
N TRP A 450 6.27 -9.08 19.58
CA TRP A 450 6.25 -10.53 19.59
C TRP A 450 6.82 -11.00 18.27
N SER A 451 7.72 -11.99 18.30
CA SER A 451 8.21 -12.67 17.11
C SER A 451 7.92 -14.15 17.26
N LEU A 452 7.25 -14.73 16.28
CA LEU A 452 6.83 -16.13 16.28
C LEU A 452 7.47 -16.84 15.10
N ASP A 453 8.15 -17.94 15.37
CA ASP A 453 8.73 -18.80 14.34
C ASP A 453 8.13 -20.20 14.46
N GLY A 454 7.13 -20.44 13.61
CA GLY A 454 6.46 -21.73 13.45
C GLY A 454 5.76 -22.24 14.71
N LEU A 455 5.20 -21.35 15.55
CA LEU A 455 4.46 -21.76 16.74
C LEU A 455 3.14 -22.45 16.32
N SER A 456 2.95 -23.69 16.76
CA SER A 456 1.71 -24.44 16.59
C SER A 456 1.14 -24.86 17.95
N ILE A 457 -0.17 -24.75 18.08
CA ILE A 457 -0.94 -25.11 19.28
C ILE A 457 -2.07 -26.05 18.85
N GLU A 458 -1.93 -27.32 19.17
CA GLU A 458 -2.98 -28.31 18.91
C GLU A 458 -3.80 -28.52 20.19
N SER A 459 -5.12 -28.33 20.12
CA SER A 459 -6.06 -28.59 21.21
C SER A 459 -7.24 -29.44 20.73
N GLU A 460 -8.13 -29.88 21.63
CA GLU A 460 -9.28 -30.71 21.25
C GLU A 460 -10.21 -30.01 20.24
N GLY A 461 -10.00 -30.27 18.95
CA GLY A 461 -10.83 -29.75 17.85
C GLY A 461 -10.35 -28.45 17.20
N ALA A 462 -9.16 -27.96 17.56
CA ALA A 462 -8.53 -26.79 16.95
C ALA A 462 -7.01 -26.98 16.79
N ASP A 463 -6.48 -26.64 15.62
CA ASP A 463 -5.04 -26.49 15.36
C ASP A 463 -4.81 -25.04 14.97
N THR A 464 -4.03 -24.32 15.77
CA THR A 464 -3.67 -22.92 15.50
C THR A 464 -2.18 -22.81 15.23
N ARG A 465 -1.81 -22.12 14.15
CA ARG A 465 -0.42 -21.93 13.73
C ARG A 465 -0.13 -20.46 13.49
N PHE A 466 1.08 -20.06 13.86
CA PHE A 466 1.53 -18.68 13.83
C PHE A 466 2.99 -18.59 13.37
N SER A 467 3.27 -17.59 12.54
CA SER A 467 4.63 -17.10 12.27
C SER A 467 4.58 -15.61 11.93
N GLY A 468 5.73 -14.94 11.99
CA GLY A 468 5.86 -13.51 11.72
C GLY A 468 6.05 -12.70 13.00
N SER A 469 5.88 -11.38 12.94
CA SER A 469 6.05 -10.51 14.10
C SER A 469 4.92 -9.51 14.28
N ILE A 470 4.63 -9.18 15.53
CA ILE A 470 3.64 -8.18 15.94
C ILE A 470 4.36 -7.11 16.74
N SER A 471 4.05 -5.85 16.48
CA SER A 471 4.44 -4.73 17.31
C SER A 471 3.20 -4.04 17.84
N TYR A 472 3.19 -3.77 19.15
CA TYR A 472 2.07 -3.14 19.84
C TYR A 472 2.58 -2.06 20.78
N ILE A 473 2.11 -0.84 20.58
CA ILE A 473 2.40 0.29 21.47
C ILE A 473 1.11 0.60 22.23
N PRO A 474 1.03 0.23 23.51
CA PRO A 474 -0.15 0.46 24.32
C PRO A 474 -0.32 1.91 24.74
N ARG A 475 -1.50 2.24 25.26
CA ARG A 475 -1.93 3.59 25.63
C ARG A 475 -1.50 4.15 27.00
N PRO A 476 -0.73 3.50 27.91
CA PRO A 476 -0.78 3.89 29.31
C PRO A 476 -0.14 5.26 29.63
N TYR A 477 0.70 5.83 28.75
CA TYR A 477 1.36 7.14 28.99
C TYR A 477 1.61 8.00 27.73
N GLY A 478 1.09 7.62 26.55
CA GLY A 478 1.40 8.27 25.27
C GLY A 478 0.16 8.77 24.53
N PHE A 479 0.35 9.73 23.62
CA PHE A 479 -0.70 10.16 22.68
C PHE A 479 -0.95 9.12 21.58
N THR A 480 -0.02 8.19 21.37
CA THR A 480 0.01 7.26 20.23
C THR A 480 -0.28 5.84 20.69
N GLN A 481 -1.13 5.15 19.94
CA GLN A 481 -1.24 3.71 19.91
C GLN A 481 -0.82 3.20 18.55
N GLN A 482 -0.17 2.05 18.53
CA GLN A 482 0.21 1.43 17.29
C GLN A 482 0.01 -0.07 17.40
N TYR A 483 -0.54 -0.65 16.34
CA TYR A 483 -0.56 -2.08 16.10
C TYR A 483 0.00 -2.32 14.70
N SER A 484 1.05 -3.12 14.62
CA SER A 484 1.69 -3.46 13.36
C SER A 484 1.91 -4.97 13.28
N LEU A 485 1.68 -5.52 12.09
CA LEU A 485 2.04 -6.89 11.74
C LEU A 485 3.14 -6.85 10.69
N PHE A 486 4.07 -7.80 10.79
CA PHE A 486 5.18 -7.96 9.86
C PHE A 486 5.28 -9.43 9.44
N ASP A 487 4.90 -9.70 8.19
CA ASP A 487 4.88 -11.04 7.58
C ASP A 487 4.16 -12.09 8.44
N VAL A 488 3.00 -11.71 9.00
CA VAL A 488 2.25 -12.60 9.89
C VAL A 488 1.44 -13.62 9.09
N ASN A 489 1.65 -14.89 9.44
CA ASN A 489 0.85 -16.00 8.95
C ASN A 489 0.13 -16.64 10.14
N TYR A 490 -1.19 -16.60 10.11
CA TYR A 490 -2.08 -17.21 11.08
C TYR A 490 -2.96 -18.25 10.36
N SER A 491 -3.13 -19.41 10.99
CA SER A 491 -4.19 -20.34 10.59
C SER A 491 -4.84 -20.95 11.82
N SER A 492 -6.17 -20.96 11.89
CA SER A 492 -6.94 -21.71 12.88
C SER A 492 -7.92 -22.65 12.19
N ASN A 493 -7.94 -23.91 12.63
CA ASN A 493 -8.88 -24.94 12.17
C ASN A 493 -9.93 -25.25 13.24
N GLU A 494 -10.62 -24.24 13.78
CA GLU A 494 -11.75 -24.48 14.68
C GLU A 494 -12.98 -25.00 13.92
N SER A 495 -13.36 -26.26 14.16
CA SER A 495 -14.69 -26.83 13.90
C SER A 495 -15.41 -26.37 12.61
N GLY A 496 -14.71 -26.26 11.48
CA GLY A 496 -15.29 -25.94 10.18
C GLY A 496 -15.36 -24.45 9.81
N ASN A 497 -14.78 -23.55 10.62
CA ASN A 497 -14.56 -22.16 10.27
C ASN A 497 -13.05 -21.89 10.16
N PRO A 498 -12.39 -22.31 9.07
CA PRO A 498 -10.98 -22.02 8.92
C PRO A 498 -10.79 -20.50 8.80
N ALA A 499 -10.03 -19.93 9.72
CA ALA A 499 -9.55 -18.56 9.62
C ALA A 499 -8.08 -18.60 9.18
N LEU A 500 -7.78 -17.95 8.06
CA LEU A 500 -6.42 -17.79 7.56
C LEU A 500 -6.12 -16.30 7.43
N LEU A 501 -4.98 -15.90 7.95
CA LEU A 501 -4.32 -14.65 7.62
C LEU A 501 -2.95 -15.01 7.04
N HIS A 502 -2.62 -14.53 5.85
CA HIS A 502 -1.36 -14.87 5.18
C HIS A 502 -0.63 -13.62 4.73
N GLY A 503 0.70 -13.61 4.93
CA GLY A 503 1.59 -12.53 4.54
C GLY A 503 1.21 -11.16 5.11
N ALA A 504 0.55 -11.12 6.27
CA ALA A 504 0.02 -9.87 6.79
C ALA A 504 1.14 -8.91 7.20
N THR A 505 1.23 -7.81 6.47
CA THR A 505 2.14 -6.70 6.75
C THR A 505 1.31 -5.43 6.77
N LEU A 506 0.94 -4.97 7.96
CA LEU A 506 0.04 -3.84 8.13
C LEU A 506 0.42 -2.98 9.32
N THR A 507 -0.11 -1.76 9.35
CA THR A 507 -0.02 -0.86 10.50
C THR A 507 -1.32 -0.12 10.67
N PHE A 508 -1.85 -0.16 11.90
CA PHE A 508 -2.83 0.75 12.43
C PHE A 508 -2.17 1.63 13.49
N ASP A 509 -2.03 2.92 13.19
CA ASP A 509 -1.51 3.93 14.10
C ASP A 509 -2.65 4.88 14.47
N HIS A 510 -2.89 5.07 15.76
CA HIS A 510 -3.93 5.93 16.28
C HIS A 510 -3.39 6.86 17.37
N VAL A 511 -3.20 8.12 17.01
CA VAL A 511 -2.85 9.24 17.87
C VAL A 511 -4.13 9.91 18.37
N ARG A 512 -4.39 9.86 19.68
CA ARG A 512 -5.66 10.26 20.30
C ARG A 512 -6.12 11.64 19.85
N GLY A 513 -7.28 11.66 19.19
CA GLY A 513 -7.96 12.89 18.79
C GLY A 513 -7.16 13.73 17.81
N ILE A 514 -6.08 13.17 17.25
CA ILE A 514 -5.12 13.83 16.40
C ILE A 514 -5.16 13.08 15.06
N ARG A 515 -4.70 11.83 14.99
CA ARG A 515 -4.51 11.13 13.72
C ARG A 515 -4.83 9.64 13.83
N ALA A 516 -5.32 9.04 12.77
CA ALA A 516 -5.41 7.60 12.57
C ALA A 516 -4.87 7.25 11.18
N ILE A 517 -4.12 6.16 11.08
CA ILE A 517 -3.57 5.63 9.84
C ILE A 517 -3.86 4.15 9.76
N ILE A 518 -4.42 3.70 8.64
CA ILE A 518 -4.42 2.29 8.23
C ILE A 518 -3.50 2.17 7.02
N SER A 519 -2.57 1.22 7.03
CA SER A 519 -1.69 0.96 5.88
C SER A 519 -1.26 -0.51 5.80
N GLY A 520 -0.85 -0.96 4.61
CA GLY A 520 -0.33 -2.30 4.35
C GLY A 520 -1.35 -3.23 3.71
N GLY A 521 -1.22 -4.54 3.95
CA GLY A 521 -2.12 -5.53 3.36
C GLY A 521 -1.91 -6.95 3.89
N PHE A 522 -2.83 -7.82 3.51
CA PHE A 522 -2.88 -9.23 3.92
C PHE A 522 -3.80 -10.04 3.00
N THR A 523 -3.63 -11.37 2.98
CA THR A 523 -4.63 -12.28 2.41
C THR A 523 -5.47 -12.87 3.54
N LEU A 524 -6.79 -12.75 3.42
CA LEU A 524 -7.77 -13.24 4.37
C LEU A 524 -8.58 -14.38 3.79
N LYS A 525 -8.81 -15.42 4.59
CA LYS A 525 -9.81 -16.45 4.30
C LYS A 525 -10.62 -16.68 5.57
N SER A 526 -11.92 -16.47 5.50
CA SER A 526 -12.82 -16.71 6.62
C SER A 526 -14.18 -17.18 6.15
N LYS A 527 -15.09 -17.45 7.10
CA LYS A 527 -16.47 -17.79 6.78
C LYS A 527 -17.18 -16.67 6.00
N VAL A 528 -16.87 -15.41 6.30
CA VAL A 528 -17.47 -14.23 5.65
C VAL A 528 -17.05 -14.16 4.18
N THR A 529 -15.82 -14.57 3.87
CA THR A 529 -15.32 -14.70 2.49
C THR A 529 -15.70 -16.04 1.84
N GLN A 530 -16.64 -16.79 2.43
CA GLN A 530 -17.06 -18.12 1.97
C GLN A 530 -15.88 -19.10 1.82
N ASN A 531 -14.85 -18.96 2.66
CA ASN A 531 -13.60 -19.71 2.60
C ASN A 531 -12.83 -19.54 1.27
N VAL A 532 -13.00 -18.39 0.61
CA VAL A 532 -12.17 -17.97 -0.52
C VAL A 532 -11.11 -16.99 -0.02
N ASN A 533 -9.93 -17.05 -0.61
CA ASN A 533 -8.86 -16.10 -0.31
C ASN A 533 -9.24 -14.74 -0.90
N VAL A 534 -9.16 -13.71 -0.07
CA VAL A 534 -9.40 -12.32 -0.46
C VAL A 534 -8.15 -11.54 -0.10
N ASN A 535 -7.56 -10.87 -1.08
CA ASN A 535 -6.42 -9.99 -0.88
C ASN A 535 -6.92 -8.62 -0.45
N VAL A 536 -6.36 -8.10 0.63
CA VAL A 536 -6.72 -6.82 1.21
C VAL A 536 -5.48 -5.96 1.19
N THR A 537 -5.55 -4.78 0.57
CA THR A 537 -4.42 -3.86 0.48
C THR A 537 -4.93 -2.43 0.62
N THR A 538 -4.24 -1.60 1.38
CA THR A 538 -4.35 -0.16 1.19
C THR A 538 -3.52 0.19 -0.03
N ALA A 539 -4.18 0.44 -1.17
CA ALA A 539 -3.52 1.08 -2.30
C ALA A 539 -2.91 2.41 -1.83
N ASP A 540 -3.67 3.13 -0.99
CA ASP A 540 -3.22 4.32 -0.29
C ASP A 540 -3.60 4.26 1.19
N PRO A 541 -2.68 4.60 2.10
CA PRO A 541 -2.99 4.59 3.51
C PRO A 541 -4.25 5.39 3.80
N LEU A 542 -5.19 4.81 4.55
CA LEU A 542 -6.35 5.56 5.03
C LEU A 542 -5.85 6.50 6.10
N LEU A 543 -5.95 7.81 5.88
CA LEU A 543 -5.46 8.85 6.79
C LEU A 543 -6.63 9.65 7.36
N SER A 544 -6.68 9.82 8.67
CA SER A 544 -7.49 10.86 9.28
C SER A 544 -6.74 12.19 9.27
N ASP A 545 -7.44 13.28 9.01
CA ASP A 545 -6.89 14.62 9.24
C ASP A 545 -6.65 14.86 10.74
N LEU A 546 -5.69 15.73 11.03
CA LEU A 546 -5.48 16.28 12.36
C LEU A 546 -6.67 17.15 12.73
N ARG A 547 -7.63 16.58 13.47
CA ARG A 547 -8.53 17.42 14.23
C ARG A 547 -7.78 17.89 15.46
N ILE A 548 -7.80 19.19 15.73
CA ILE A 548 -7.59 19.65 17.09
C ILE A 548 -8.87 19.24 17.80
N ALA A 549 -8.84 18.12 18.53
CA ALA A 549 -10.00 17.69 19.30
C ALA A 549 -10.43 18.86 20.20
N ASP A 550 -11.63 19.41 19.96
CA ASP A 550 -12.33 20.14 21.00
C ASP A 550 -12.38 19.20 22.22
N GLU A 551 -12.00 19.69 23.39
CA GLU A 551 -11.76 18.94 24.65
C GLU A 551 -12.97 18.13 25.19
N SER A 552 -13.98 17.83 24.38
CA SER A 552 -15.10 16.99 24.79
C SER A 552 -14.63 15.57 25.09
N ASP A 553 -15.02 15.06 26.26
CA ASP A 553 -14.69 13.72 26.78
C ASP A 553 -15.26 12.54 25.96
N ALA A 554 -15.90 12.77 24.81
CA ALA A 554 -16.37 11.68 23.97
C ALA A 554 -15.16 10.98 23.32
N PRO A 555 -15.11 9.63 23.30
CA PRO A 555 -14.10 8.92 22.53
C PRO A 555 -14.21 9.37 21.07
N PRO A 556 -13.14 9.91 20.47
CA PRO A 556 -13.20 10.41 19.12
C PRO A 556 -13.52 9.22 18.20
N VAL A 557 -14.58 9.37 17.41
CA VAL A 557 -14.84 8.47 16.31
C VAL A 557 -13.71 8.65 15.30
N THR A 558 -13.16 7.55 14.81
CA THR A 558 -12.11 7.56 13.80
C THR A 558 -12.73 7.86 12.44
N TYR A 559 -12.30 8.94 11.78
CA TYR A 559 -12.75 9.33 10.44
C TYR A 559 -11.54 9.38 9.51
N PHE A 560 -11.58 8.67 8.38
CA PHE A 560 -10.54 8.81 7.36
C PHE A 560 -11.01 9.76 6.27
N ARG A 561 -10.13 10.65 5.81
CA ARG A 561 -10.43 11.68 4.81
C ARG A 561 -9.73 11.48 3.49
N SER A 562 -8.75 10.60 3.46
CA SER A 562 -8.03 10.22 2.25
C SER A 562 -7.58 8.78 2.36
N GLY A 563 -7.23 8.20 1.21
CA GLY A 563 -6.77 6.83 1.08
C GLY A 563 -7.79 5.91 0.40
N LEU A 564 -7.27 4.79 -0.08
CA LEU A 564 -7.99 3.77 -0.83
C LEU A 564 -7.64 2.40 -0.27
N LEU A 565 -8.64 1.71 0.25
CA LEU A 565 -8.55 0.31 0.64
C LEU A 565 -9.22 -0.55 -0.44
N VAL A 566 -8.51 -1.57 -0.90
CA VAL A 566 -8.94 -2.51 -1.93
C VAL A 566 -9.06 -3.90 -1.30
N VAL A 567 -10.17 -4.56 -1.60
CA VAL A 567 -10.48 -5.94 -1.21
C VAL A 567 -10.75 -6.70 -2.50
N ASP A 568 -9.83 -7.57 -2.89
CA ASP A 568 -9.81 -8.32 -4.14
C ASP A 568 -10.06 -9.80 -3.90
N ALA A 569 -11.20 -10.30 -4.37
CA ALA A 569 -11.57 -11.72 -4.30
C ALA A 569 -11.21 -12.52 -5.58
N GLY A 570 -10.50 -11.91 -6.53
CA GLY A 570 -10.22 -12.46 -7.85
C GLY A 570 -11.37 -12.28 -8.85
N ASP A 571 -11.16 -12.66 -10.11
CA ASP A 571 -12.18 -12.67 -11.18
C ASP A 571 -12.96 -11.35 -11.33
N ASN A 572 -12.26 -10.21 -11.20
CA ASN A 572 -12.85 -8.86 -11.20
C ASN A 572 -13.92 -8.62 -10.12
N ASN A 573 -13.91 -9.42 -9.05
CA ASN A 573 -14.75 -9.23 -7.87
C ASN A 573 -14.01 -8.39 -6.83
N LEU A 574 -14.14 -7.08 -6.95
CA LEU A 574 -13.42 -6.10 -6.12
C LEU A 574 -14.38 -5.32 -5.23
N LEU A 575 -13.88 -4.85 -4.09
CA LEU A 575 -14.50 -3.85 -3.26
C LEU A 575 -13.47 -2.77 -2.95
N TRP A 576 -13.82 -1.53 -3.29
CA TRP A 576 -13.01 -0.35 -3.00
C TRP A 576 -13.67 0.48 -1.92
N VAL A 577 -12.89 0.91 -0.94
CA VAL A 577 -13.25 1.91 0.08
C VAL A 577 -12.39 3.14 -0.17
N ASN A 578 -13.00 4.19 -0.72
CA ASN A 578 -12.36 5.47 -0.96
C ASN A 578 -12.80 6.46 0.12
N ALA A 579 -11.85 6.85 0.98
CA ALA A 579 -12.08 7.78 2.09
C ALA A 579 -12.11 9.26 1.63
N ALA A 580 -11.65 9.58 0.43
CA ALA A 580 -11.62 10.92 -0.14
C ALA A 580 -12.99 11.37 -0.66
N THR A 581 -13.95 11.55 0.24
CA THR A 581 -15.24 12.20 -0.08
C THR A 581 -15.26 13.66 0.33
N ASN A 582 -16.17 14.43 -0.25
CA ASN A 582 -16.30 15.86 0.02
C ASN A 582 -16.79 16.19 1.46
N ASP A 583 -17.37 15.23 2.19
CA ASP A 583 -17.97 15.45 3.53
C ASP A 583 -16.99 15.14 4.68
N GLY A 584 -15.97 14.29 4.46
CA GLY A 584 -15.01 13.87 5.49
C GLY A 584 -15.61 13.06 6.65
N ASN A 585 -16.94 12.99 6.78
CA ASN A 585 -17.68 12.08 7.66
C ASN A 585 -18.13 10.82 6.93
N THR A 586 -18.07 10.82 5.60
CA THR A 586 -18.49 9.71 4.74
C THR A 586 -17.33 9.15 3.94
N PHE A 587 -17.51 7.96 3.41
CA PHE A 587 -16.62 7.35 2.43
C PHE A 587 -17.46 6.67 1.34
N SER A 588 -16.88 6.46 0.17
CA SER A 588 -17.56 5.71 -0.90
C SER A 588 -17.09 4.27 -0.92
N VAL A 589 -18.03 3.35 -1.07
CA VAL A 589 -17.77 1.93 -1.33
C VAL A 589 -18.15 1.64 -2.78
N THR A 590 -17.22 1.16 -3.60
CA THR A 590 -17.50 0.73 -4.96
C THR A 590 -17.31 -0.78 -5.06
N ILE A 591 -18.33 -1.49 -5.52
CA ILE A 591 -18.31 -2.95 -5.67
C ILE A 591 -18.29 -3.28 -7.15
N PHE A 592 -17.29 -4.05 -7.55
CA PHE A 592 -17.12 -4.57 -8.90
C PHE A 592 -17.48 -6.06 -8.90
N GLN A 593 -18.28 -6.46 -9.87
CA GLN A 593 -18.61 -7.86 -10.09
C GLN A 593 -18.47 -8.16 -11.58
N PRO A 594 -18.00 -9.36 -11.95
CA PRO A 594 -17.92 -9.73 -13.35
C PRO A 594 -19.31 -9.64 -14.02
N ASP A 595 -19.34 -9.07 -15.23
CA ASP A 595 -20.52 -8.88 -16.07
C ASP A 595 -21.65 -8.01 -15.47
N VAL A 596 -21.38 -7.24 -14.42
CA VAL A 596 -22.33 -6.30 -13.80
C VAL A 596 -21.69 -4.92 -13.68
N GLU A 597 -22.47 -3.88 -13.97
CA GLU A 597 -22.06 -2.48 -13.76
C GLU A 597 -21.64 -2.25 -12.29
N PRO A 598 -20.54 -1.52 -12.03
CA PRO A 598 -20.09 -1.23 -10.67
C PRO A 598 -21.18 -0.53 -9.86
N VAL A 599 -21.34 -0.95 -8.59
CA VAL A 599 -22.29 -0.34 -7.66
C VAL A 599 -21.51 0.54 -6.69
N GLN A 600 -21.80 1.85 -6.70
CA GLN A 600 -21.25 2.80 -5.74
C GLN A 600 -22.25 3.11 -4.62
N LEU A 601 -21.79 3.05 -3.38
CA LEU A 601 -22.52 3.32 -2.15
C LEU A 601 -21.79 4.41 -1.36
N ILE A 602 -22.51 5.20 -0.58
CA ILE A 602 -21.92 6.18 0.36
C ILE A 602 -22.26 5.72 1.78
N GLU A 603 -21.23 5.56 2.60
CA GLU A 603 -21.32 5.08 3.98
C GLU A 603 -20.81 6.15 4.95
N ASN A 604 -21.24 6.07 6.22
CA ASN A 604 -20.82 7.02 7.25
C ASN A 604 -19.81 6.36 8.20
N TRP A 605 -18.66 7.00 8.43
CA TRP A 605 -17.65 6.49 9.37
C TRP A 605 -18.19 6.26 10.79
N GLN A 606 -19.22 6.99 11.19
CA GLN A 606 -19.91 6.80 12.47
C GLN A 606 -20.48 5.38 12.62
N ASP A 607 -20.92 4.76 11.53
CA ASP A 607 -21.48 3.41 11.57
C ASP A 607 -20.39 2.34 11.80
N TRP A 608 -19.12 2.71 11.58
CA TRP A 608 -17.93 1.86 11.70
C TRP A 608 -17.12 2.13 12.96
N HIS A 609 -17.60 3.01 13.84
CA HIS A 609 -16.87 3.42 15.03
C HIS A 609 -16.53 2.26 15.97
N GLN A 610 -17.29 1.15 15.96
CA GLN A 610 -16.99 -0.01 16.80
C GLN A 610 -15.84 -0.83 16.22
N GLN A 611 -15.84 -1.07 14.90
CA GLN A 611 -14.81 -1.84 14.21
C GLN A 611 -13.47 -1.07 14.15
N LEU A 612 -13.56 0.26 14.09
CA LEU A 612 -12.41 1.18 14.10
C LEU A 612 -12.07 1.71 15.49
N ALA A 613 -12.87 1.36 16.50
CA ALA A 613 -12.53 1.66 17.88
C ALA A 613 -11.40 0.75 18.31
N TRP A 614 -10.44 1.34 18.99
CA TRP A 614 -9.45 0.56 19.69
C TRP A 614 -10.06 -0.02 20.97
N HIS A 615 -10.00 -1.34 21.13
CA HIS A 615 -10.40 -2.00 22.35
C HIS A 615 -9.26 -1.93 23.39
N ASP A 616 -9.34 -0.95 24.30
CA ASP A 616 -8.39 -0.82 25.42
C ASP A 616 -8.37 -2.08 26.32
N ASP A 617 -9.39 -2.94 26.23
CA ASP A 617 -9.49 -4.22 26.95
C ASP A 617 -8.43 -5.26 26.53
N LEU A 618 -7.78 -5.11 25.36
CA LEU A 618 -6.66 -5.96 24.94
C LEU A 618 -5.45 -5.89 25.89
N LEU A 619 -5.39 -4.87 26.75
CA LEU A 619 -4.30 -4.64 27.70
C LEU A 619 -4.56 -5.12 29.13
N MET A 620 -5.82 -5.44 29.47
CA MET A 620 -6.19 -5.86 30.82
C MET A 620 -6.20 -7.38 31.01
N ARG A 621 -5.92 -8.14 29.95
CA ARG A 621 -5.69 -9.58 29.99
C ARG A 621 -4.18 -9.84 29.94
#